data_AF-A0A6G4UDB6-F1
#
_entry.id   AF-A0A6G4UDB6-F1
#
_cell.length_a   1.000
_cell.length_b   1.000
_cell.length_c   1.000
_cell.angle_alpha   90.00
_cell.angle_beta   90.00
_cell.angle_gamma   90.00
#
_symmetry.space_group_name_H-M   'P 1'
#
loop_
_entity.id
_entity.type
_entity.pdbx_description
1 polymer ?
#
loop_
_entity_poly.entity_id
_entity_poly.type
_entity_poly.pdbx_seq_one_letter_code
_entity_poly.pdbx_strand_id
1 'polypeptide(L)'
;QNRPAPTTGPLPAEPAPGRDPAKLLTALPPAERAAWVAGFIETHGLTEAFRLLGVCTVPWPEVLGQAVVDALEIARDSGSYPWSFSGVMGLAERSLDPAHADRLELLTAIREEPEDSSPGATGYWSEAFQRLVSTLRIRAALHAELNAAELSG
;
A
#
# COMPACT_ATOMS: atom_id res chain seq x y z
N GLN A 1 12.26 -56.47 22.01
CA GLN A 1 11.64 -55.18 22.38
C GLN A 1 11.15 -54.53 21.08
N ASN A 2 9.84 -54.51 20.88
CA ASN A 2 9.19 -54.04 19.65
C ASN A 2 8.75 -52.57 19.87
N ARG A 3 9.29 -51.62 19.11
CA ARG A 3 8.95 -50.19 19.24
C ARG A 3 8.02 -49.81 18.07
N PRO A 4 6.83 -49.25 18.30
CA PRO A 4 5.95 -48.84 17.21
C PRO A 4 6.49 -47.59 16.51
N ALA A 5 6.30 -47.53 15.19
CA ALA A 5 6.60 -46.38 14.35
C ALA A 5 5.64 -45.21 14.65
N PRO A 6 6.08 -43.94 14.51
CA PRO A 6 5.19 -42.81 14.72
C PRO A 6 4.11 -42.76 13.63
N THR A 7 2.85 -42.66 14.05
CA THR A 7 1.71 -42.39 13.18
C THR A 7 1.83 -40.97 12.64
N THR A 8 2.12 -40.82 11.35
CA THR A 8 2.01 -39.55 10.63
C THR A 8 0.55 -39.11 10.65
N GLY A 9 0.22 -38.12 11.48
CA GLY A 9 -1.07 -37.43 11.41
C GLY A 9 -1.24 -36.72 10.07
N PRO A 10 -2.48 -36.37 9.67
CA PRO A 10 -2.72 -35.69 8.41
C PRO A 10 -1.90 -34.39 8.35
N LEU A 11 -1.15 -34.18 7.27
CA LEU A 11 -0.51 -32.90 6.99
C LEU A 11 -1.57 -31.80 7.00
N PRO A 12 -1.28 -30.59 7.52
CA PRO A 12 -2.19 -29.47 7.40
C PRO A 12 -2.54 -29.27 5.93
N ALA A 13 -3.84 -29.24 5.63
CA ALA A 13 -4.35 -29.14 4.27
C ALA A 13 -3.71 -27.94 3.57
N GLU A 14 -2.96 -28.19 2.50
CA GLU A 14 -2.49 -27.14 1.61
C GLU A 14 -3.71 -26.36 1.10
N PRO A 15 -3.67 -25.02 1.08
CA PRO A 15 -4.80 -24.23 0.59
C PRO A 15 -5.10 -24.63 -0.86
N ALA A 16 -6.34 -25.08 -1.10
CA ALA A 16 -6.76 -25.60 -2.39
C ALA A 16 -6.45 -24.61 -3.54
N PRO A 17 -5.92 -25.09 -4.68
CA PRO A 17 -5.59 -24.24 -5.82
C PRO A 17 -6.88 -23.69 -6.43
N GLY A 18 -7.21 -22.43 -6.12
CA GLY A 18 -8.45 -21.78 -6.59
C GLY A 18 -8.96 -20.60 -5.76
N ARG A 19 -8.44 -20.36 -4.55
CA ARG A 19 -8.84 -19.22 -3.70
C ARG A 19 -7.78 -18.13 -3.64
N ASP A 20 -7.38 -17.58 -4.78
CA ASP A 20 -6.64 -16.31 -4.78
C ASP A 20 -7.64 -15.15 -4.84
N PRO A 21 -7.90 -14.43 -3.73
CA PRO A 21 -8.82 -13.30 -3.73
C PRO A 21 -8.40 -12.21 -4.73
N ALA A 22 -7.09 -12.01 -4.97
CA ALA A 22 -6.61 -11.06 -5.96
C ALA A 22 -7.07 -11.44 -7.37
N LYS A 23 -7.01 -12.73 -7.72
CA LYS A 23 -7.48 -13.24 -9.01
C LYS A 23 -9.00 -13.05 -9.17
N LEU A 24 -9.79 -13.27 -8.12
CA LEU A 24 -11.24 -13.06 -8.17
C LEU A 24 -11.61 -11.59 -8.43
N LEU A 25 -10.90 -10.65 -7.81
CA LEU A 25 -11.13 -9.21 -8.01
C LEU A 25 -10.88 -8.76 -9.46
N THR A 26 -10.07 -9.48 -10.24
CA THR A 26 -9.83 -9.13 -11.65
C THR A 26 -11.08 -9.25 -12.52
N ALA A 27 -12.10 -9.99 -12.09
CA ALA A 27 -13.39 -10.09 -12.78
C ALA A 27 -14.25 -8.82 -12.65
N LEU A 28 -14.00 -7.98 -11.64
CA LEU A 28 -14.74 -6.74 -11.43
C LEU A 28 -14.27 -5.62 -12.39
N PRO A 29 -15.16 -4.69 -12.77
CA PRO A 29 -14.75 -3.44 -13.41
C PRO A 29 -13.73 -2.67 -12.56
N PRO A 30 -12.82 -1.89 -13.17
CA PRO A 30 -11.77 -1.17 -12.44
C PRO A 30 -12.25 -0.32 -11.25
N ALA A 31 -13.31 0.47 -11.44
CA ALA A 31 -13.84 1.36 -10.41
C ALA A 31 -14.43 0.58 -9.23
N GLU A 32 -15.19 -0.47 -9.51
CA GLU A 32 -15.78 -1.34 -8.49
C GLU A 32 -14.70 -2.10 -7.71
N ARG A 33 -13.68 -2.62 -8.42
CA ARG A 33 -12.51 -3.22 -7.77
C ARG A 33 -11.81 -2.25 -6.83
N ALA A 34 -11.57 -1.02 -7.27
CA ALA A 34 -10.90 0.00 -6.45
C ALA A 34 -11.71 0.33 -5.19
N ALA A 35 -13.02 0.53 -5.32
CA ALA A 35 -13.90 0.79 -4.18
C ALA A 35 -13.95 -0.39 -3.20
N TRP A 36 -14.00 -1.62 -3.71
CA TRP A 36 -13.97 -2.82 -2.87
C TRP A 36 -12.65 -2.94 -2.09
N VAL A 37 -11.51 -2.74 -2.76
CA VAL A 37 -10.20 -2.80 -2.11
C VAL A 37 -10.01 -1.67 -1.10
N ALA A 38 -10.53 -0.47 -1.38
CA ALA A 38 -10.54 0.63 -0.41
C ALA A 38 -11.28 0.24 0.89
N GLY A 39 -12.50 -0.28 0.78
CA GLY A 39 -13.25 -0.77 1.95
C GLY A 39 -12.57 -1.94 2.66
N PHE A 40 -11.87 -2.81 1.93
CA PHE A 40 -11.07 -3.87 2.52
C PHE A 40 -9.89 -3.33 3.33
N ILE A 41 -9.20 -2.29 2.85
CA ILE A 41 -8.12 -1.60 3.58
C ILE A 41 -8.66 -0.99 4.87
N GLU A 42 -9.79 -0.29 4.82
CA GLU A 42 -10.42 0.32 5.99
C GLU A 42 -10.77 -0.73 7.07
N THR A 43 -11.21 -1.92 6.65
CA THR A 43 -11.66 -2.97 7.57
C THR A 43 -10.51 -3.83 8.11
N HIS A 44 -9.50 -4.12 7.28
CA HIS A 44 -8.48 -5.14 7.57
C HIS A 44 -7.05 -4.59 7.63
N GLY A 45 -6.84 -3.35 7.19
CA GLY A 45 -5.55 -2.71 7.12
C GLY A 45 -4.73 -3.05 5.87
N LEU A 46 -3.63 -2.31 5.72
CA LEU A 46 -2.76 -2.33 4.55
C LEU A 46 -2.01 -3.64 4.32
N THR A 47 -1.54 -4.27 5.41
CA THR A 47 -0.75 -5.51 5.33
C THR A 47 -1.53 -6.63 4.66
N GLU A 48 -2.80 -6.81 5.03
CA GLU A 48 -3.68 -7.81 4.43
C GLU A 48 -4.06 -7.47 2.98
N ALA A 49 -4.17 -6.17 2.67
CA ALA A 49 -4.56 -5.69 1.35
C ALA A 49 -3.44 -5.73 0.29
N PHE A 50 -2.18 -5.93 0.67
CA PHE A 50 -1.01 -5.75 -0.22
C PHE A 50 -1.13 -6.50 -1.55
N ARG A 51 -1.55 -7.77 -1.53
CA ARG A 51 -1.72 -8.56 -2.77
C ARG A 51 -2.85 -8.05 -3.66
N LEU A 52 -3.89 -7.47 -3.07
CA LEU A 52 -5.07 -6.96 -3.78
C LEU A 52 -4.77 -5.63 -4.48
N LEU A 53 -3.90 -4.81 -3.88
CA LEU A 53 -3.39 -3.58 -4.51
C LEU A 53 -2.69 -3.86 -5.85
N GLY A 54 -2.02 -5.01 -5.96
CA GLY A 54 -1.29 -5.42 -7.15
C GLY A 54 -2.16 -5.69 -8.39
N VAL A 55 -3.48 -5.86 -8.24
CA VAL A 55 -4.42 -6.09 -9.36
C VAL A 55 -5.28 -4.87 -9.69
N CYS A 56 -5.10 -3.76 -8.96
CA CYS A 56 -5.82 -2.52 -9.22
C CYS A 56 -5.22 -1.78 -10.43
N THR A 57 -6.05 -1.03 -11.15
CA THR A 57 -5.59 -0.25 -12.30
C THR A 57 -4.67 0.88 -11.86
N VAL A 58 -3.70 1.23 -12.71
CA VAL A 58 -2.81 2.37 -12.47
C VAL A 58 -3.10 3.49 -13.48
N PRO A 59 -3.14 4.77 -13.06
CA PRO A 59 -3.11 5.21 -11.66
C PRO A 59 -4.34 4.68 -10.88
N TRP A 60 -4.17 4.50 -9.57
CA TRP A 60 -5.25 4.09 -8.68
C TRP A 60 -6.33 5.18 -8.69
N PRO A 61 -7.62 4.79 -8.81
CA PRO A 61 -8.72 5.72 -8.64
C PRO A 61 -8.64 6.42 -7.28
N GLU A 62 -9.13 7.66 -7.21
CA GLU A 62 -9.05 8.53 -6.04
C GLU A 62 -9.45 7.82 -4.74
N VAL A 63 -10.58 7.10 -4.74
CA VAL A 63 -11.06 6.35 -3.56
C VAL A 63 -10.03 5.35 -3.00
N LEU A 64 -9.29 4.67 -3.89
CA LEU A 64 -8.28 3.70 -3.47
C LEU A 64 -6.98 4.40 -3.04
N GLY A 65 -6.56 5.42 -3.77
CA GLY A 65 -5.42 6.24 -3.38
C GLY A 65 -5.62 6.84 -1.99
N GLN A 66 -6.81 7.36 -1.73
CA GLN A 66 -7.21 7.93 -0.46
C GLN A 66 -7.15 6.92 0.68
N ALA A 67 -7.76 5.74 0.51
CA ALA A 67 -7.72 4.69 1.52
C ALA A 67 -6.29 4.21 1.84
N VAL A 68 -5.41 4.15 0.84
CA VAL A 68 -3.99 3.80 1.06
C VAL A 68 -3.26 4.89 1.85
N VAL A 69 -3.45 6.17 1.52
CA VAL A 69 -2.82 7.28 2.24
C VAL A 69 -3.29 7.33 3.69
N ASP A 70 -4.59 7.16 3.93
CA ASP A 70 -5.16 7.17 5.28
C ASP A 70 -4.64 6.00 6.11
N ALA A 71 -4.57 4.81 5.53
CA ALA A 71 -4.04 3.65 6.23
C ALA A 71 -2.52 3.76 6.52
N LEU A 72 -1.75 4.45 5.66
CA LEU A 72 -0.34 4.76 5.92
C LEU A 72 -0.18 5.80 7.04
N GLU A 73 -1.05 6.81 7.08
CA GLU A 73 -1.10 7.77 8.18
C GLU A 73 -1.42 7.08 9.51
N ILE A 74 -2.44 6.21 9.53
CA ILE A 74 -2.80 5.41 10.72
C ILE A 74 -1.63 4.52 11.15
N ALA A 75 -0.94 3.85 10.22
CA ALA A 75 0.19 2.99 10.55
C ALA A 75 1.36 3.77 11.16
N ARG A 76 1.65 4.97 10.63
CA ARG A 76 2.63 5.89 11.22
C ARG A 76 2.22 6.31 12.62
N ASP A 77 0.98 6.72 12.79
CA ASP A 77 0.46 7.24 14.06
C ASP A 77 0.33 6.15 15.14
N SER A 78 0.17 4.88 14.74
CA SER A 78 0.17 3.74 15.67
C SER A 78 1.57 3.29 16.11
N GLY A 79 2.64 3.97 15.68
CA GLY A 79 4.02 3.58 15.95
C GLY A 79 4.47 2.31 15.21
N SER A 80 3.77 1.91 14.14
CA SER A 80 4.16 0.73 13.36
C SER A 80 5.51 0.95 12.69
N TYR A 81 6.19 -0.15 12.41
CA TYR A 81 7.50 -0.12 11.77
C TYR A 81 7.42 0.27 10.28
N PRO A 82 8.12 1.32 9.83
CA PRO A 82 8.07 1.78 8.44
C PRO A 82 8.47 0.69 7.43
N TRP A 83 9.47 -0.13 7.75
CA TRP A 83 9.98 -1.16 6.83
C TRP A 83 8.97 -2.28 6.55
N SER A 84 7.98 -2.47 7.42
CA SER A 84 6.87 -3.41 7.18
C SER A 84 6.00 -2.99 6.00
N PHE A 85 6.01 -1.70 5.65
CA PHE A 85 5.20 -1.12 4.59
C PHE A 85 5.99 -0.77 3.33
N SER A 86 7.30 -1.07 3.26
CA SER A 86 8.15 -0.75 2.09
C SER A 86 7.58 -1.26 0.77
N GLY A 87 6.95 -2.43 0.77
CA GLY A 87 6.28 -2.98 -0.43
C GLY A 87 5.09 -2.12 -0.88
N VAL A 88 4.26 -1.68 0.06
CA VAL A 88 3.12 -0.79 -0.20
C VAL A 88 3.64 0.57 -0.66
N MET A 89 4.62 1.15 0.02
CA MET A 89 5.22 2.45 -0.35
C MET A 89 5.73 2.42 -1.79
N GLY A 90 6.45 1.35 -2.17
CA GLY A 90 6.89 1.17 -3.55
C GLY A 90 5.73 1.07 -4.54
N LEU A 91 4.62 0.40 -4.21
CA LEU A 91 3.41 0.40 -5.05
C LEU A 91 2.78 1.80 -5.12
N ALA A 92 2.68 2.51 -4.01
CA ALA A 92 2.12 3.84 -3.94
C ALA A 92 2.89 4.83 -4.83
N GLU A 93 4.23 4.78 -4.82
CA GLU A 93 5.08 5.62 -5.67
C GLU A 93 4.75 5.55 -7.17
N ARG A 94 4.39 4.37 -7.67
CA ARG A 94 4.05 4.14 -9.08
C ARG A 94 2.56 4.24 -9.38
N SER A 95 1.71 3.91 -8.41
CA SER A 95 0.28 3.74 -8.63
C SER A 95 -0.55 4.94 -8.19
N LEU A 96 -0.10 5.76 -7.22
CA LEU A 96 -0.86 6.94 -6.81
C LEU A 96 -0.93 7.97 -7.94
N ASP A 97 -2.06 8.68 -7.98
CA ASP A 97 -2.21 9.90 -8.74
C ASP A 97 -1.27 10.98 -8.16
N PRO A 98 -0.44 11.65 -8.99
CA PRO A 98 0.45 12.72 -8.55
C PRO A 98 -0.22 13.84 -7.74
N ALA A 99 -1.53 14.06 -7.90
CA ALA A 99 -2.29 15.05 -7.13
C ALA A 99 -2.33 14.77 -5.61
N HIS A 100 -2.00 13.55 -5.16
CA HIS A 100 -1.92 13.22 -3.72
C HIS A 100 -0.66 13.80 -3.03
N ALA A 101 0.27 14.40 -3.78
CA ALA A 101 1.53 14.90 -3.23
C ALA A 101 1.34 15.92 -2.09
N ASP A 102 0.39 16.85 -2.23
CA ASP A 102 0.15 17.90 -1.24
C ASP A 102 -0.41 17.35 0.08
N ARG A 103 -1.29 16.34 0.00
CA ARG A 103 -1.80 15.64 1.18
C ARG A 103 -0.67 14.89 1.90
N LEU A 104 0.15 14.17 1.13
CA LEU A 104 1.28 13.40 1.68
C LEU A 104 2.39 14.28 2.26
N GLU A 105 2.52 15.53 1.80
CA GLU A 105 3.50 16.48 2.36
C GLU A 105 3.26 16.75 3.84
N LEU A 106 2.00 16.80 4.28
CA LEU A 106 1.65 16.95 5.69
C LEU A 106 2.19 15.80 6.55
N LEU A 107 2.35 14.60 5.96
CA LEU A 107 2.86 13.42 6.65
C LEU A 107 4.38 13.40 6.79
N THR A 108 5.09 14.31 6.11
CA THR A 108 6.57 14.40 6.18
C THR A 108 7.07 15.04 7.47
N ALA A 109 6.22 15.75 8.21
CA ALA A 109 6.61 16.41 9.44
C ALA A 109 7.13 15.39 10.47
N ILE A 110 8.26 15.68 11.11
CA ILE A 110 8.77 14.84 12.20
C ILE A 110 7.87 15.04 13.42
N ARG A 111 7.36 13.95 14.01
CA ARG A 111 6.66 13.97 15.30
C ARG A 111 7.60 13.60 16.44
N GLU A 112 7.18 13.91 17.67
CA GLU A 112 7.79 13.34 18.86
C GLU A 112 7.64 11.82 18.85
N GLU A 113 8.71 11.09 19.17
CA GLU A 113 8.68 9.63 19.20
C GLU A 113 7.82 9.17 20.39
N PRO A 114 6.79 8.33 20.18
CA PRO A 114 6.09 7.67 21.27
C PRO A 114 7.07 6.83 22.11
N GLU A 115 6.89 6.77 23.43
CA GLU A 115 7.81 6.00 24.31
C GLU A 115 7.89 4.50 23.95
N ASP A 116 6.83 3.94 23.37
CA ASP A 116 6.75 2.54 22.94
C ASP A 116 7.21 2.31 21.47
N SER A 117 7.64 3.36 20.77
CA SER A 117 8.11 3.25 19.39
C SER A 117 9.57 2.80 19.31
N SER A 118 9.95 2.14 18.22
CA SER A 118 11.35 1.79 18.00
C SER A 118 12.20 3.04 17.74
N PRO A 119 13.40 3.15 18.35
CA PRO A 119 14.25 4.31 18.18
C PRO A 119 14.48 4.68 16.71
N GLY A 120 14.20 5.93 16.36
CA GLY A 120 14.41 6.46 15.00
C GLY A 120 13.34 6.07 13.98
N ALA A 121 12.31 5.31 14.35
CA ALA A 121 11.21 4.95 13.45
C ALA A 121 10.49 6.19 12.91
N THR A 122 10.39 7.25 13.71
CA THR A 122 9.73 8.49 13.31
C THR A 122 10.52 9.23 12.23
N GLY A 123 11.86 9.23 12.34
CA GLY A 123 12.74 9.76 11.31
C GLY A 123 12.64 8.98 10.00
N TYR A 124 12.58 7.66 10.07
CA TYR A 124 12.38 6.81 8.88
C TYR A 124 11.03 7.03 8.19
N TRP A 125 9.94 7.19 8.96
CA TRP A 125 8.64 7.54 8.38
C TRP A 125 8.68 8.87 7.64
N SER A 126 9.25 9.90 8.27
CA SER A 126 9.41 11.22 7.65
C SER A 126 10.19 11.11 6.33
N GLU A 127 11.32 10.41 6.33
CA GLU A 127 12.16 10.23 5.14
C GLU A 127 11.45 9.43 4.03
N ALA A 128 10.68 8.40 4.41
CA ALA A 128 9.91 7.59 3.46
C ALA A 128 8.80 8.42 2.79
N PHE A 129 8.05 9.23 3.55
CA PHE A 129 7.05 10.13 2.98
C PHE A 129 7.69 11.23 2.12
N GLN A 130 8.84 11.77 2.51
CA GLN A 130 9.58 12.76 1.70
C GLN A 130 9.97 12.19 0.32
N ARG A 131 10.46 10.95 0.28
CA ARG A 131 10.80 10.27 -0.99
C ARG A 131 9.57 10.08 -1.88
N LEU A 132 8.46 9.65 -1.29
CA LEU A 132 7.20 9.46 -2.00
C LEU A 132 6.68 10.79 -2.59
N VAL A 133 6.62 11.86 -1.77
CA VAL A 133 6.18 13.20 -2.20
C VAL A 133 7.08 13.73 -3.32
N SER A 134 8.40 13.63 -3.17
CA SER A 134 9.37 14.05 -4.19
C SER A 134 9.10 13.35 -5.53
N THR A 135 8.85 12.04 -5.50
CA THR A 135 8.54 11.25 -6.68
C THR A 135 7.24 11.69 -7.34
N LEU A 136 6.17 11.89 -6.55
CA LEU A 136 4.88 12.35 -7.08
C LEU A 136 4.97 13.74 -7.70
N ARG A 137 5.74 14.66 -7.11
CA ARG A 137 5.97 16.01 -7.67
C ARG A 137 6.69 15.97 -9.01
N ILE A 138 7.71 15.12 -9.15
CA ILE A 138 8.39 14.92 -10.43
C ILE A 138 7.41 14.38 -11.48
N ARG A 139 6.59 13.38 -11.12
CA ARG A 139 5.56 12.83 -12.02
C ARG A 139 4.51 13.88 -12.42
N ALA A 140 4.06 14.71 -11.48
CA ALA A 140 3.12 15.81 -11.76
C ALA A 140 3.70 16.81 -12.77
N ALA A 141 4.96 17.21 -12.58
CA ALA A 141 5.65 18.10 -13.50
C ALA A 141 5.76 17.48 -14.90
N LEU A 142 6.16 16.21 -15.00
CA LEU A 142 6.24 15.51 -16.29
C LEU A 142 4.88 15.44 -17.00
N HIS A 143 3.79 15.16 -16.28
CA HIS A 143 2.46 15.15 -16.86
C HIS A 143 2.05 16.53 -17.38
N ALA A 144 2.37 17.60 -16.64
CA ALA A 144 2.07 18.97 -17.07
C ALA A 144 2.81 19.32 -18.37
N GLU A 145 4.10 18.98 -18.47
CA GLU A 145 4.90 19.20 -19.69
C GLU A 145 4.35 18.42 -20.89
N LEU A 146 4.00 17.14 -20.70
CA LEU A 146 3.43 16.30 -21.77
C LEU A 146 2.10 16.85 -22.28
N ASN A 147 1.20 17.25 -21.38
CA ASN A 147 -0.09 17.83 -21.76
C ASN A 147 0.07 19.20 -22.45
N ALA A 148 1.03 20.02 -22.02
CA ALA A 148 1.32 21.30 -22.66
C ALA A 148 1.87 21.12 -24.09
N ALA A 149 2.71 20.10 -24.31
CA ALA A 149 3.22 19.75 -25.63
C ALA A 149 2.10 19.26 -26.57
N GLU A 150 1.17 18.44 -26.09
CA GLU A 150 0.01 17.97 -26.86
C GLU A 150 -0.91 19.11 -27.30
N LEU A 151 -1.09 20.14 -26.47
CA LEU A 151 -1.90 21.32 -26.79
C LEU A 151 -1.21 22.31 -27.74
N SER A 152 0.11 22.19 -27.90
CA SER A 152 0.93 23.09 -28.73
C SER A 152 1.20 22.56 -30.15
N GLY A 153 0.82 21.30 -30.44
CA GLY A 153 0.99 20.64 -31.75
C GLY A 153 -0.31 20.54 -32.54
#